data_AF-E1ZLJ4-F1
#
_entry.id   AF-E1ZLJ4-F1
#
_cell.length_a   1.000
_cell.length_b   1.000
_cell.length_c   1.000
_cell.angle_alpha   90.00
_cell.angle_beta   90.00
_cell.angle_gamma   90.00
#
_symmetry.space_group_name_H-M   'P 1'
#
loop_
_entity.id
_entity.type
_entity.pdbx_description
1 polymer ?
#
loop_
_entity_poly.entity_id
_entity_poly.type
_entity_poly.pdbx_seq_one_letter_code
_entity_poly.pdbx_strand_id
1 'polypeptide(L)'
;MQLAASVGTDAAAAAPAACLPEHVELAHRLADAAAAITTRYFRTPVPVDVKLDASPVTIADRKPLFGTLIALLHRGEPVLGIIDQPILKERWVGVAGQRSTLNGQPISTRECGAVGDAYLYATTPHMFAGDTEAAFNRVRDAVRIPMYGCDCYAYGLLAAGYCDLVVEADLKPYDYMALVPVIQGAGGVVTDWRGQPLRWQGDVAACSGEVVAAGDARAHQQALELLQWKQ
;
A
#
# COMPACT_ATOMS: atom_id res chain seq x y z
N MET A 1 -47.01 -32.12 4.25
CA MET A 1 -45.76 -32.91 4.28
C MET A 1 -44.61 -31.91 4.16
N GLN A 2 -43.89 -31.70 5.27
CA GLN A 2 -42.77 -30.75 5.41
C GLN A 2 -41.62 -31.07 4.46
N LEU A 3 -40.91 -30.02 4.03
CA LEU A 3 -39.47 -29.89 4.27
C LEU A 3 -39.05 -28.43 4.03
N ALA A 4 -38.99 -27.68 5.14
CA ALA A 4 -38.26 -26.43 5.23
C ALA A 4 -36.78 -26.78 5.47
N ALA A 5 -35.91 -26.37 4.55
CA ALA A 5 -34.47 -26.39 4.79
C ALA A 5 -34.07 -25.04 5.37
N SER A 6 -33.91 -25.02 6.70
CA SER A 6 -33.28 -23.94 7.43
C SER A 6 -31.79 -23.91 7.13
N VAL A 7 -31.32 -22.87 6.44
CA VAL A 7 -29.89 -22.54 6.42
C VAL A 7 -29.66 -21.54 7.55
N GLY A 8 -29.39 -22.07 8.75
CA GLY A 8 -28.50 -21.40 9.70
C GLY A 8 -27.07 -21.60 9.20
N THR A 9 -26.11 -20.72 9.44
CA THR A 9 -25.93 -19.83 10.58
C THR A 9 -25.06 -18.66 10.16
N ASP A 10 -25.39 -17.47 10.68
CA ASP A 10 -24.50 -16.31 10.77
C ASP A 10 -23.06 -16.75 11.05
N ALA A 11 -22.18 -16.58 10.07
CA ALA A 11 -20.76 -16.47 10.32
C ALA A 11 -20.55 -15.11 11.00
N ALA A 12 -20.79 -15.09 12.32
CA ALA A 12 -20.41 -13.96 13.15
C ALA A 12 -18.93 -13.66 12.84
N ALA A 13 -18.68 -12.47 12.29
CA ALA A 13 -17.33 -11.99 12.02
C ALA A 13 -16.52 -12.11 13.31
N ALA A 14 -15.58 -13.07 13.34
CA ALA A 14 -14.68 -13.21 14.47
C ALA A 14 -14.02 -11.85 14.70
N ALA A 15 -14.04 -11.36 15.93
CA ALA A 15 -13.39 -10.10 16.28
C ALA A 15 -11.95 -10.13 15.72
N PRO A 16 -11.49 -9.04 15.05
CA PRO A 16 -10.15 -9.02 14.49
C PRO A 16 -9.17 -9.35 15.61
N ALA A 17 -8.30 -10.33 15.39
CA ALA A 17 -7.30 -10.68 16.39
C ALA A 17 -6.48 -9.43 16.71
N ALA A 18 -6.50 -9.05 17.99
CA ALA A 18 -5.88 -7.81 18.42
C ALA A 18 -4.37 -7.87 18.14
N CYS A 19 -3.84 -6.83 17.49
CA CYS A 19 -2.41 -6.62 17.43
C CYS A 19 -1.93 -6.25 18.84
N LEU A 20 -1.33 -7.22 19.53
CA LEU A 20 -0.80 -7.02 20.88
C LEU A 20 0.38 -6.02 20.89
N PRO A 21 0.57 -5.23 21.96
CA PRO A 21 1.64 -4.23 22.05
C PRO A 21 3.05 -4.77 21.76
N GLU A 22 3.34 -6.00 22.16
CA GLU A 22 4.63 -6.67 21.90
C GLU A 22 4.90 -6.90 20.40
N HIS A 23 3.86 -7.05 19.58
CA HIS A 23 4.01 -7.14 18.13
C HIS A 23 4.44 -5.80 17.54
N VAL A 24 3.88 -4.70 18.05
CA VAL A 24 4.24 -3.34 17.64
C VAL A 24 5.70 -3.06 18.02
N GLU A 25 6.10 -3.40 19.25
CA GLU A 25 7.49 -3.26 19.70
C GLU A 25 8.45 -4.11 18.86
N LEU A 26 8.08 -5.36 18.55
CA LEU A 26 8.88 -6.21 17.67
C LEU A 26 9.03 -5.60 16.27
N ALA A 27 7.95 -5.09 15.68
CA ALA A 27 8.00 -4.46 14.35
C ALA A 27 8.89 -3.21 14.34
N HIS A 28 8.86 -2.40 15.41
CA HIS A 28 9.79 -1.27 15.56
C HIS A 28 11.25 -1.72 15.61
N ARG A 29 11.57 -2.75 16.39
CA ARG A 29 12.95 -3.29 16.46
C ARG A 29 13.40 -3.87 15.12
N LEU A 30 12.50 -4.50 14.36
CA LEU A 30 12.78 -4.97 13.01
C LEU A 30 13.07 -3.80 12.06
N ALA A 31 12.30 -2.71 12.14
CA ALA A 31 12.54 -1.50 11.35
C ALA A 31 13.90 -0.86 11.70
N ASP A 32 14.23 -0.75 13.00
CA ASP A 32 15.52 -0.23 13.45
C ASP A 32 16.69 -1.10 12.98
N ALA A 33 16.55 -2.42 13.03
CA ALA A 33 17.56 -3.35 12.53
C ALA A 33 17.77 -3.22 11.01
N ALA A 34 16.68 -3.11 10.24
CA ALA A 34 16.75 -2.88 8.80
C ALA A 34 17.36 -1.52 8.45
N ALA A 35 17.00 -0.46 9.18
CA ALA A 35 17.57 0.88 9.04
C ALA A 35 19.09 0.86 9.27
N ALA A 36 19.57 0.13 10.28
CA ALA A 36 21.00 0.01 10.57
C ALA A 36 21.79 -0.68 9.45
N ILE A 37 21.14 -1.51 8.63
CA ILE A 37 21.75 -2.18 7.46
C ILE A 37 21.68 -1.28 6.23
N THR A 38 20.48 -0.82 5.87
CA THR A 38 20.20 -0.08 4.61
C THR A 38 20.94 1.25 4.54
N THR A 39 21.06 1.97 5.66
CA THR A 39 21.74 3.28 5.69
C THR A 39 23.22 3.21 5.35
N ARG A 40 23.88 2.05 5.49
CA ARG A 40 25.29 1.83 5.11
C ARG A 40 25.52 1.91 3.59
N TYR A 41 24.48 1.62 2.82
CA TYR A 41 24.53 1.59 1.36
C TYR A 41 24.10 2.92 0.73
N PHE A 42 23.51 3.83 1.50
CA PHE A 42 23.04 5.11 0.98
C PHE A 42 24.21 5.97 0.48
N ARG A 43 24.16 6.36 -0.80
CA ARG A 43 25.23 7.09 -1.51
C ARG A 43 26.58 6.36 -1.53
N THR A 44 26.59 5.06 -1.24
CA THR A 44 27.75 4.18 -1.41
C THR A 44 27.62 3.45 -2.74
N PRO A 45 28.64 3.45 -3.62
CA PRO A 45 28.59 2.64 -4.83
C PRO A 45 28.43 1.15 -4.50
N VAL A 46 27.36 0.54 -4.99
CA VAL A 46 27.12 -0.91 -4.93
C VAL A 46 27.08 -1.47 -6.36
N PRO A 47 27.59 -2.69 -6.59
CA PRO A 47 27.30 -3.41 -7.82
C PRO A 47 25.78 -3.51 -7.99
N VAL A 48 25.27 -3.13 -9.17
CA VAL A 48 23.83 -3.21 -9.46
C VAL A 48 23.56 -4.59 -10.03
N ASP A 49 22.95 -5.44 -9.23
CA ASP A 49 22.31 -6.66 -9.72
C ASP A 49 20.89 -6.31 -10.16
N VAL A 50 20.57 -6.66 -11.40
CA VAL A 50 19.23 -6.48 -11.94
C VAL A 50 18.34 -7.56 -11.32
N LYS A 51 17.17 -7.16 -10.79
CA LYS A 51 16.15 -8.12 -10.31
C LYS A 51 15.82 -9.13 -11.43
N LEU A 52 15.34 -10.32 -11.07
CA LEU A 52 14.94 -11.35 -12.04
C LEU A 52 13.91 -10.84 -13.09
N ASP A 53 13.18 -9.78 -12.77
CA ASP A 53 12.17 -9.10 -13.61
C ASP A 53 12.71 -7.91 -14.42
N ALA A 54 14.03 -7.73 -14.50
CA ALA A 54 14.70 -6.62 -15.20
C ALA A 54 14.50 -5.21 -14.60
N SER A 55 13.86 -5.06 -13.44
CA SER A 55 13.63 -3.74 -12.82
C SER A 55 14.91 -3.18 -12.17
N PRO A 56 15.35 -1.95 -12.51
CA PRO A 56 16.54 -1.34 -11.92
C PRO A 56 16.25 -0.69 -10.55
N VAL A 57 17.10 -0.93 -9.55
CA VAL A 57 17.01 -0.30 -8.20
C VAL A 57 17.86 0.98 -8.09
N THR A 58 18.48 1.42 -9.18
CA THR A 58 19.68 2.29 -9.17
C THR A 58 19.48 3.75 -8.73
N ILE A 59 18.35 4.37 -9.04
CA ILE A 59 18.08 5.79 -8.69
C ILE A 59 17.34 5.92 -7.36
N ALA A 60 16.56 4.91 -6.98
CA ALA A 60 15.88 4.83 -5.69
C ALA A 60 16.91 4.77 -4.54
N ASP A 61 18.05 4.11 -4.73
CA ASP A 61 19.15 4.12 -3.75
C ASP A 61 19.81 5.50 -3.57
N ARG A 62 19.70 6.38 -4.57
CA ARG A 62 20.33 7.72 -4.56
C ARG A 62 19.40 8.81 -4.03
N LYS A 63 18.09 8.64 -4.14
CA LYS A 63 17.08 9.53 -3.55
C LYS A 63 16.64 8.94 -2.20
N PRO A 64 16.56 9.71 -1.11
CA PRO A 64 16.19 9.18 0.20
C PRO A 64 14.66 8.95 0.32
N LEU A 65 14.09 8.18 -0.62
CA LEU A 65 12.65 7.93 -0.74
C LEU A 65 12.30 6.44 -0.86
N PHE A 66 13.30 5.55 -0.84
CA PHE A 66 13.06 4.13 -0.56
C PHE A 66 12.58 3.95 0.89
N GLY A 67 11.93 2.82 1.18
CA GLY A 67 11.51 2.50 2.55
C GLY A 67 11.59 1.01 2.87
N THR A 68 11.67 0.70 4.16
CA THR A 68 11.50 -0.65 4.69
C THR A 68 10.03 -0.87 4.99
N LEU A 69 9.46 -1.98 4.49
CA LEU A 69 8.10 -2.39 4.72
C LEU A 69 8.05 -3.59 5.67
N ILE A 70 7.26 -3.47 6.74
CA ILE A 70 7.04 -4.57 7.69
C ILE A 70 5.55 -4.72 7.90
N ALA A 71 5.05 -5.93 7.68
CA ALA A 71 3.66 -6.27 7.91
C ALA A 71 3.54 -7.46 8.89
N LEU A 72 2.57 -7.38 9.79
CA LEU A 72 2.08 -8.56 10.52
C LEU A 72 0.71 -8.93 9.96
N LEU A 73 0.54 -10.20 9.58
CA LEU A 73 -0.73 -10.71 9.10
C LEU A 73 -1.33 -11.67 10.13
N HIS A 74 -2.64 -11.57 10.36
CA HIS A 74 -3.42 -12.56 11.09
C HIS A 74 -4.38 -13.27 10.13
N ARG A 75 -4.16 -14.58 9.88
CA ARG A 75 -4.98 -15.37 8.93
C ARG A 75 -5.09 -14.71 7.54
N GLY A 76 -3.99 -14.12 7.10
CA GLY A 76 -3.86 -13.45 5.81
C GLY A 76 -4.38 -12.02 5.74
N GLU A 77 -4.87 -11.47 6.86
CA GLU A 77 -5.26 -10.07 7.01
C GLU A 77 -4.12 -9.25 7.58
N PRO A 78 -3.67 -8.16 6.94
CA PRO A 78 -2.68 -7.27 7.54
C PRO A 78 -3.27 -6.53 8.75
N VAL A 79 -2.68 -6.72 9.93
CA VAL A 79 -3.13 -6.12 11.21
C VAL A 79 -2.16 -5.06 11.76
N LEU A 80 -0.92 -5.05 11.25
CA LEU A 80 0.13 -4.08 11.57
C LEU A 80 0.92 -3.79 10.30
N GLY A 81 1.26 -2.52 10.09
CA GLY A 81 2.09 -2.07 8.98
C GLY A 81 3.06 -0.99 9.43
N ILE A 82 4.32 -1.09 9.00
CA ILE A 82 5.33 -0.03 9.12
C ILE A 82 5.87 0.31 7.73
N ILE A 83 5.91 1.60 7.43
CA ILE A 83 6.72 2.18 6.35
C ILE A 83 7.82 2.99 7.04
N ASP A 84 9.08 2.64 6.83
CA ASP A 84 10.22 3.31 7.45
C ASP A 84 11.17 3.86 6.38
N GLN A 85 11.35 5.19 6.36
CA GLN A 85 12.35 5.87 5.56
C GLN A 85 13.54 6.22 6.49
N PRO A 86 14.63 5.43 6.47
CA PRO A 86 15.65 5.50 7.52
C PRO A 86 16.63 6.67 7.37
N ILE A 87 16.68 7.32 6.21
CA ILE A 87 17.57 8.46 5.94
C ILE A 87 16.94 9.78 6.43
N LEU A 88 15.65 9.96 6.14
CA LEU A 88 14.81 11.08 6.58
C LEU A 88 14.33 10.89 8.02
N LYS A 89 14.42 9.66 8.55
CA LYS A 89 13.95 9.27 9.89
C LYS A 89 12.45 9.49 10.03
N GLU A 90 11.71 9.00 9.04
CA GLU A 90 10.27 9.06 9.00
C GLU A 90 9.70 7.65 9.06
N ARG A 91 8.82 7.42 10.05
CA ARG A 91 8.21 6.13 10.29
C ARG A 91 6.70 6.28 10.39
N TRP A 92 6.01 5.71 9.40
CA TRP A 92 4.57 5.52 9.43
C TRP A 92 4.25 4.20 10.13
N VAL A 93 3.27 4.22 11.03
CA VAL A 93 2.79 3.02 11.74
C VAL A 93 1.28 2.97 11.66
N GLY A 94 0.75 1.85 11.17
CA GLY A 94 -0.67 1.54 11.15
C GLY A 94 -0.94 0.28 11.94
N VAL A 95 -1.91 0.35 12.86
CA VAL A 95 -2.37 -0.78 13.67
C VAL A 95 -3.88 -0.88 13.48
N ALA A 96 -4.38 -2.08 13.18
CA ALA A 96 -5.81 -2.29 13.00
C ALA A 96 -6.62 -1.78 14.21
N GLY A 97 -7.63 -0.94 13.94
CA GLY A 97 -8.47 -0.31 14.96
C GLY A 97 -7.85 0.91 15.66
N GLN A 98 -6.66 1.36 15.26
CA GLN A 98 -6.01 2.57 15.79
C GLN A 98 -5.77 3.59 14.67
N ARG A 99 -5.61 4.85 15.07
CA ARG A 99 -5.22 5.90 14.13
C ARG A 99 -3.75 5.75 13.76
N SER A 100 -3.45 5.80 12.47
CA SER A 100 -2.08 5.75 11.98
C SER A 100 -1.28 6.93 12.48
N THR A 101 0.04 6.75 12.61
CA THR A 101 0.95 7.80 13.04
C THR A 101 2.12 7.95 12.08
N LEU A 102 2.70 9.15 12.03
CA LEU A 102 4.02 9.45 11.47
C LEU A 102 4.89 9.96 12.63
N ASN A 103 5.97 9.24 12.94
CA ASN A 103 6.86 9.56 14.07
C ASN A 103 6.09 9.75 15.40
N GLY A 104 5.07 8.91 15.62
CA GLY A 104 4.21 8.94 16.81
C GLY A 104 3.14 10.04 16.80
N GLN A 105 3.12 10.93 15.80
CA GLN A 105 2.07 11.93 15.65
C GLN A 105 0.92 11.38 14.80
N PRO A 106 -0.35 11.48 15.24
CA PRO A 106 -1.47 11.01 14.45
C PRO A 106 -1.57 11.70 13.08
N ILE A 107 -1.86 10.92 12.04
CA ILE A 107 -2.04 11.42 10.68
C ILE A 107 -3.46 11.18 10.18
N SER A 108 -3.79 11.80 9.04
CA SER A 108 -5.07 11.67 8.37
C SER A 108 -4.86 11.89 6.88
N THR A 109 -5.58 11.13 6.06
CA THR A 109 -5.77 11.49 4.66
C THR A 109 -6.55 12.80 4.54
N ARG A 110 -6.54 13.41 3.35
CA ARG A 110 -7.37 14.58 3.04
C ARG A 110 -8.55 14.19 2.15
N GLU A 111 -9.58 15.03 2.14
CA GLU A 111 -10.73 14.87 1.26
C GLU A 111 -10.38 15.18 -0.20
N CYS A 112 -10.94 14.38 -1.12
CA CYS A 112 -10.84 14.57 -2.56
C CYS A 112 -12.09 13.98 -3.21
N GLY A 113 -13.09 14.82 -3.46
CA GLY A 113 -14.42 14.36 -3.91
C GLY A 113 -14.47 13.88 -5.36
N ALA A 114 -13.51 14.25 -6.20
CA ALA A 114 -13.45 13.92 -7.61
C ALA A 114 -12.04 13.52 -8.04
N VAL A 115 -11.93 12.50 -8.91
CA VAL A 115 -10.63 12.07 -9.45
C VAL A 115 -9.95 13.18 -10.26
N GLY A 116 -10.73 14.07 -10.89
CA GLY A 116 -10.23 15.24 -11.62
C GLY A 116 -9.48 16.27 -10.79
N ASP A 117 -9.64 16.25 -9.46
CA ASP A 117 -8.90 17.12 -8.53
C ASP A 117 -7.67 16.42 -7.92
N ALA A 118 -7.55 15.11 -8.14
CA ALA A 118 -6.57 14.26 -7.47
C ALA A 118 -5.14 14.46 -8.01
N TYR A 119 -4.19 14.51 -7.09
CA TYR A 119 -2.77 14.34 -7.34
C TYR A 119 -2.41 12.86 -7.26
N LEU A 120 -2.09 12.28 -8.41
CA LEU A 120 -1.79 10.86 -8.55
C LEU A 120 -0.28 10.60 -8.48
N TYR A 121 0.12 9.50 -7.81
CA TYR A 121 1.45 8.93 -7.92
C TYR A 121 1.42 7.50 -8.51
N ALA A 122 2.49 7.16 -9.22
CA ALA A 122 2.88 5.79 -9.58
C ALA A 122 4.42 5.72 -9.62
N THR A 123 5.06 4.58 -9.31
CA THR A 123 6.54 4.52 -9.28
C THR A 123 7.18 4.87 -10.62
N THR A 124 6.67 4.30 -11.72
CA THR A 124 7.19 4.56 -13.06
C THR A 124 6.10 4.32 -14.10
N PRO A 125 6.03 5.11 -15.18
CA PRO A 125 5.10 4.80 -16.28
C PRO A 125 5.42 3.46 -16.95
N HIS A 126 6.65 2.94 -16.81
CA HIS A 126 7.11 1.72 -17.47
C HIS A 126 6.74 0.41 -16.75
N MET A 127 6.12 0.47 -15.57
CA MET A 127 5.64 -0.74 -14.87
C MET A 127 4.35 -1.29 -15.49
N PHE A 128 3.69 -0.49 -16.31
CA PHE A 128 2.45 -0.86 -16.98
C PHE A 128 2.74 -1.37 -18.40
N ALA A 129 2.08 -2.46 -18.78
CA ALA A 129 2.15 -3.02 -20.13
C ALA A 129 0.81 -3.69 -20.51
N GLY A 130 0.48 -3.64 -21.81
CA GLY A 130 -0.72 -4.31 -22.34
C GLY A 130 -2.01 -3.79 -21.68
N ASP A 131 -2.83 -4.71 -21.17
CA ASP A 131 -4.11 -4.38 -20.52
C ASP A 131 -3.91 -3.40 -19.34
N THR A 132 -2.85 -3.56 -18.53
CA THR A 132 -2.60 -2.69 -17.36
C THR A 132 -2.29 -1.25 -17.77
N GLU A 133 -1.56 -1.05 -18.86
CA GLU A 133 -1.24 0.28 -19.40
C GLU A 133 -2.51 0.97 -19.91
N ALA A 134 -3.36 0.25 -20.65
CA ALA A 134 -4.63 0.79 -21.13
C ALA A 134 -5.56 1.20 -19.98
N ALA A 135 -5.59 0.42 -18.89
CA ALA A 135 -6.38 0.73 -17.70
C ALA A 135 -5.81 1.91 -16.90
N PHE A 136 -4.51 1.91 -16.62
CA PHE A 136 -3.84 3.02 -15.94
C PHE A 136 -4.01 4.34 -16.70
N ASN A 137 -3.87 4.33 -18.03
CA ASN A 137 -3.99 5.55 -18.84
C ASN A 137 -5.37 6.22 -18.71
N ARG A 138 -6.46 5.46 -18.55
CA ARG A 138 -7.79 6.02 -18.30
C ARG A 138 -7.85 6.81 -16.99
N VAL A 139 -7.20 6.34 -15.93
CA VAL A 139 -7.10 7.06 -14.66
C VAL A 139 -6.16 8.25 -14.80
N ARG A 140 -4.95 8.02 -15.33
CA ARG A 140 -3.91 9.04 -15.54
C ARG A 140 -4.42 10.26 -16.31
N ASP A 141 -5.23 10.04 -17.34
CA ASP A 141 -5.75 11.12 -18.20
C ASP A 141 -6.94 11.85 -17.56
N ALA A 142 -7.53 11.30 -16.50
CA ALA A 142 -8.68 11.87 -15.79
C ALA A 142 -8.29 12.61 -14.51
N VAL A 143 -7.07 12.44 -13.99
CA VAL A 143 -6.60 13.10 -12.77
C VAL A 143 -6.10 14.52 -13.02
N ARG A 144 -5.95 15.32 -11.96
CA ARG A 144 -5.43 16.70 -12.06
C ARG A 144 -4.00 16.72 -12.59
N ILE A 145 -3.11 15.96 -11.94
CA ILE A 145 -1.69 15.83 -12.30
C ILE A 145 -1.22 14.42 -11.93
N PRO A 146 -0.70 13.65 -12.91
CA PRO A 146 0.06 12.43 -12.62
C PRO A 146 1.53 12.77 -12.31
N MET A 147 2.02 12.28 -11.18
CA MET A 147 3.42 12.36 -10.75
C MET A 147 4.02 10.96 -10.65
N TYR A 148 5.34 10.87 -10.72
CA TYR A 148 6.03 9.58 -10.74
C TYR A 148 7.21 9.50 -9.77
N GLY A 149 7.51 8.27 -9.36
CA GLY A 149 8.63 7.90 -8.49
C GLY A 149 8.20 7.57 -7.06
N CYS A 150 9.21 7.37 -6.21
CA CYS A 150 9.14 7.26 -4.75
C CYS A 150 8.36 6.09 -4.13
N ASP A 151 8.01 5.04 -4.90
CA ASP A 151 7.65 3.72 -4.38
C ASP A 151 6.68 3.79 -3.18
N CYS A 152 6.97 3.06 -2.09
CA CYS A 152 6.18 3.06 -0.86
C CYS A 152 6.02 4.44 -0.18
N TYR A 153 6.90 5.42 -0.45
CA TYR A 153 6.83 6.75 0.13
C TYR A 153 5.60 7.53 -0.37
N ALA A 154 5.17 7.30 -1.62
CA ALA A 154 3.93 7.87 -2.15
C ALA A 154 2.71 7.48 -1.30
N TYR A 155 2.67 6.24 -0.82
CA TYR A 155 1.60 5.76 0.07
C TYR A 155 1.68 6.37 1.48
N GLY A 156 2.89 6.62 1.99
CA GLY A 156 3.10 7.40 3.22
C GLY A 156 2.61 8.85 3.10
N LEU A 157 2.89 9.50 1.96
CA LEU A 157 2.38 10.83 1.63
C LEU A 157 0.85 10.85 1.52
N LEU A 158 0.26 9.82 0.90
CA LEU A 158 -1.19 9.65 0.81
C LEU A 158 -1.80 9.53 2.21
N ALA A 159 -1.27 8.65 3.07
CA ALA A 159 -1.73 8.49 4.44
C ALA A 159 -1.59 9.77 5.29
N ALA A 160 -0.63 10.64 4.97
CA ALA A 160 -0.44 11.94 5.61
C ALA A 160 -1.23 13.09 4.96
N GLY A 161 -2.03 12.83 3.91
CA GLY A 161 -2.89 13.81 3.26
C GLY A 161 -2.18 14.75 2.25
N TYR A 162 -0.99 14.39 1.79
CA TYR A 162 -0.24 15.14 0.77
C TYR A 162 -0.42 14.61 -0.66
N CYS A 163 -1.04 13.44 -0.81
CA CYS A 163 -1.37 12.79 -2.08
C CYS A 163 -2.80 12.24 -1.98
N ASP A 164 -3.52 12.20 -3.11
CA ASP A 164 -4.93 11.76 -3.15
C ASP A 164 -5.10 10.34 -3.66
N LEU A 165 -4.23 9.90 -4.59
CA LEU A 165 -4.41 8.65 -5.33
C LEU A 165 -3.04 8.04 -5.67
N VAL A 166 -2.87 6.75 -5.43
CA VAL A 166 -1.72 5.97 -5.89
C VAL A 166 -2.24 4.76 -6.66
N VAL A 167 -1.72 4.55 -7.87
CA VAL A 167 -2.15 3.44 -8.75
C VAL A 167 -0.91 2.74 -9.29
N GLU A 168 -0.75 1.46 -8.96
CA GLU A 168 0.42 0.65 -9.33
C GLU A 168 0.01 -0.74 -9.82
N ALA A 169 0.91 -1.39 -10.57
CA ALA A 169 0.79 -2.76 -11.08
C ALA A 169 2.07 -3.56 -10.83
N ASP A 170 2.01 -4.88 -11.00
CA ASP A 170 3.13 -5.81 -10.82
C ASP A 170 3.78 -5.84 -9.41
N LEU A 171 3.10 -5.30 -8.40
CA LEU A 171 3.57 -5.37 -7.02
C LEU A 171 3.52 -6.80 -6.47
N LYS A 172 4.38 -7.09 -5.50
CA LYS A 172 4.36 -8.37 -4.75
C LYS A 172 3.80 -8.12 -3.35
N PRO A 173 3.29 -9.14 -2.64
CA PRO A 173 2.65 -8.95 -1.33
C PRO A 173 3.50 -8.18 -0.31
N TYR A 174 4.82 -8.39 -0.32
CA TYR A 174 5.74 -7.67 0.55
C TYR A 174 5.88 -6.17 0.21
N ASP A 175 5.42 -5.71 -0.96
CA ASP A 175 5.41 -4.31 -1.37
C ASP A 175 4.16 -3.57 -0.90
N TYR A 176 3.05 -4.26 -0.58
CA TYR A 176 1.78 -3.60 -0.25
C TYR A 176 1.09 -4.04 1.06
N MET A 177 1.44 -5.20 1.64
CA MET A 177 0.79 -5.65 2.89
C MET A 177 0.99 -4.67 4.05
N ALA A 178 2.15 -4.01 4.13
CA ALA A 178 2.42 -3.01 5.17
C ALA A 178 1.66 -1.70 4.96
N LEU A 179 1.24 -1.41 3.73
CA LEU A 179 0.54 -0.18 3.37
C LEU A 179 -0.90 -0.20 3.86
N VAL A 180 -1.53 -1.39 3.90
CA VAL A 180 -2.95 -1.56 4.20
C VAL A 180 -3.33 -0.97 5.57
N PRO A 181 -2.69 -1.35 6.70
CA PRO A 181 -3.06 -0.80 8.00
C PRO A 181 -2.71 0.68 8.14
N VAL A 182 -1.64 1.13 7.46
CA VAL A 182 -1.20 2.53 7.49
C VAL A 182 -2.23 3.44 6.81
N ILE A 183 -2.69 3.06 5.62
CA ILE A 183 -3.67 3.85 4.85
C ILE A 183 -5.04 3.81 5.51
N GLN A 184 -5.51 2.62 5.90
CA GLN A 184 -6.81 2.46 6.56
C GLN A 184 -6.87 3.20 7.90
N GLY A 185 -5.82 3.09 8.73
CA GLY A 185 -5.75 3.81 10.01
C GLY A 185 -5.64 5.33 9.85
N ALA A 186 -5.28 5.83 8.66
CA ALA A 186 -5.31 7.25 8.33
C ALA A 186 -6.66 7.73 7.75
N GLY A 187 -7.62 6.81 7.53
CA GLY A 187 -8.93 7.10 6.95
C GLY A 187 -9.02 6.91 5.44
N GLY A 188 -7.96 6.42 4.79
CA GLY A 188 -7.94 6.11 3.36
C GLY A 188 -8.47 4.72 3.02
N VAL A 189 -8.50 4.41 1.73
CA VAL A 189 -8.93 3.14 1.16
C VAL A 189 -7.82 2.57 0.29
N VAL A 190 -7.61 1.26 0.34
CA VAL A 190 -6.64 0.56 -0.52
C VAL A 190 -7.15 -0.84 -0.86
N THR A 191 -7.11 -1.19 -2.13
CA THR A 191 -7.65 -2.44 -2.68
C THR A 191 -6.81 -2.92 -3.87
N ASP A 192 -7.15 -4.10 -4.41
CA ASP A 192 -6.78 -4.40 -5.79
C ASP A 192 -7.59 -3.54 -6.79
N TRP A 193 -7.27 -3.62 -8.08
CA TRP A 193 -8.01 -2.91 -9.13
C TRP A 193 -9.45 -3.40 -9.38
N ARG A 194 -9.86 -4.51 -8.74
CA ARG A 194 -11.26 -5.01 -8.73
C ARG A 194 -12.03 -4.53 -7.49
N GLY A 195 -11.41 -3.71 -6.64
CA GLY A 195 -11.97 -3.24 -5.38
C GLY A 195 -11.98 -4.30 -4.27
N GLN A 196 -11.28 -5.43 -4.44
CA GLN A 196 -11.20 -6.46 -3.42
C GLN A 196 -10.17 -6.13 -2.35
N PRO A 197 -10.40 -6.53 -1.08
CA PRO A 197 -9.42 -6.39 -0.03
C PRO A 197 -8.11 -7.12 -0.34
N LEU A 198 -6.98 -6.46 -0.09
CA LEU A 198 -5.65 -7.03 -0.26
C LEU A 198 -5.34 -8.00 0.90
N ARG A 199 -5.21 -9.28 0.57
CA ARG A 199 -4.90 -10.37 1.51
C ARG A 199 -3.75 -11.22 1.00
N TRP A 200 -3.04 -11.90 1.90
CA TRP A 200 -1.97 -12.82 1.51
C TRP A 200 -1.82 -13.99 2.49
N GLN A 201 -1.83 -15.22 1.96
CA GLN A 201 -1.72 -16.45 2.78
C GLN A 201 -0.38 -17.20 2.57
N GLY A 202 0.65 -16.50 2.10
CA GLY A 202 2.00 -17.06 1.93
C GLY A 202 2.33 -17.52 0.50
N ASP A 203 1.38 -17.54 -0.42
CA ASP A 203 1.62 -17.81 -1.84
C ASP A 203 1.64 -16.50 -2.64
N VAL A 204 2.82 -16.15 -3.17
CA VAL A 204 3.01 -14.93 -3.99
C VAL A 204 2.32 -15.05 -5.35
N ALA A 205 2.26 -16.25 -5.93
CA ALA A 205 1.67 -16.45 -7.26
C ALA A 205 0.15 -16.30 -7.28
N ALA A 206 -0.49 -16.43 -6.11
CA ALA A 206 -1.93 -16.29 -5.93
C ALA A 206 -2.39 -14.83 -5.70
N CYS A 207 -1.47 -13.88 -5.60
CA CYS A 207 -1.78 -12.48 -5.32
C CYS A 207 -1.86 -11.61 -6.58
N SER A 208 -2.77 -10.64 -6.57
CA SER A 208 -2.79 -9.55 -7.56
C SER A 208 -1.63 -8.59 -7.28
N GLY A 209 -1.01 -8.10 -8.35
CA GLY A 209 0.01 -7.05 -8.27
C GLY A 209 -0.54 -5.65 -8.57
N GLU A 210 -1.83 -5.56 -8.92
CA GLU A 210 -2.52 -4.33 -9.27
C GLU A 210 -3.16 -3.70 -8.03
N VAL A 211 -2.59 -2.61 -7.54
CA VAL A 211 -3.02 -1.93 -6.30
C VAL A 211 -3.49 -0.52 -6.61
N VAL A 212 -4.59 -0.12 -5.98
CA VAL A 212 -5.08 1.27 -5.98
C VAL A 212 -5.36 1.71 -4.55
N ALA A 213 -4.82 2.85 -4.16
CA ALA A 213 -5.05 3.49 -2.87
C ALA A 213 -5.52 4.93 -3.06
N ALA A 214 -6.50 5.38 -2.27
CA ALA A 214 -6.96 6.76 -2.27
C ALA A 214 -7.14 7.30 -0.84
N GLY A 215 -6.97 8.61 -0.70
CA GLY A 215 -7.25 9.32 0.55
C GLY A 215 -8.75 9.45 0.86
N ASP A 216 -9.60 9.40 -0.16
CA ASP A 216 -11.06 9.55 -0.09
C ASP A 216 -11.74 8.41 -0.87
N ALA A 217 -12.77 7.79 -0.26
CA ALA A 217 -13.49 6.67 -0.86
C ALA A 217 -14.20 7.04 -2.19
N ARG A 218 -14.59 8.31 -2.38
CA ARG A 218 -15.21 8.77 -3.64
C ARG A 218 -14.22 8.76 -4.79
N ALA A 219 -12.99 9.24 -4.56
CA ALA A 219 -11.92 9.20 -5.55
C ALA A 219 -11.49 7.75 -5.83
N HIS A 220 -11.43 6.89 -4.80
CA HIS A 220 -11.16 5.46 -4.96
C HIS A 220 -12.19 4.79 -5.90
N GLN A 221 -13.48 5.00 -5.64
CA GLN A 221 -14.55 4.43 -6.45
C GLN A 221 -14.50 4.92 -7.91
N GLN A 222 -14.27 6.22 -8.14
CA GLN A 222 -14.09 6.77 -9.49
C GLN A 222 -12.86 6.18 -10.19
N ALA A 223 -11.76 5.95 -9.46
CA ALA A 223 -10.58 5.30 -10.02
C ALA A 223 -10.89 3.85 -10.45
N LEU A 224 -11.63 3.08 -9.65
CA LEU A 224 -12.07 1.72 -10.04
C LEU A 224 -12.94 1.72 -11.30
N GLU A 225 -13.87 2.68 -11.41
CA GLU A 225 -14.73 2.84 -12.59
C GLU A 225 -13.94 3.18 -13.86
N LEU A 226 -12.86 3.96 -13.73
CA LEU A 226 -11.95 4.28 -14.82
C LEU A 226 -11.01 3.12 -15.16
N LEU A 227 -10.55 2.37 -14.15
CA LEU A 227 -9.70 1.20 -14.35
C LEU A 227 -10.43 0.13 -15.16
N GLN A 228 -11.74 -0.05 -14.97
CA GLN A 228 -12.55 -1.07 -15.68
C GLN A 228 -11.88 -2.45 -15.67
N TRP A 229 -11.21 -2.79 -14.58
CA TRP A 229 -10.44 -4.03 -14.49
C TRP A 229 -11.40 -5.20 -14.38
N LYS A 230 -11.20 -6.21 -15.23
CA LYS A 230 -12.15 -7.32 -15.43
C LYS A 230 -12.59 -7.93 -14.09
N GLN A 231 -13.90 -7.89 -13.83
CA GLN A 231 -14.57 -8.73 -12.82
C GLN A 231 -14.42 -10.20 -13.20
#